data_AF-A0ABD0N1G7-F1
#
_entry.id   AF-A0ABD0N1G7-F1
#
_cell.length_a   1.000
_cell.length_b   1.000
_cell.length_c   1.000
_cell.angle_alpha   90.00
_cell.angle_beta   90.00
_cell.angle_gamma   90.00
#
_symmetry.space_group_name_H-M   'P 1'
#
loop_
_entity.id
_entity.type
_entity.pdbx_description
1 polymer ?
#
loop_
_entity_poly.entity_id
_entity_poly.type
_entity_poly.pdbx_seq_one_letter_code
_entity_poly.pdbx_strand_id
1 'polypeptide(L)'
;MLVFVQRNCLTVKKYIDGPLGHYVINVTSAAKLCSKALCKKNGRCVRKSLDSGAYLHLNPRSFNIRLNQGIRGPRFHVSGHLNNHDILDMKHKFTCQCYQGWTGIYCEIPQITQPVPSQPRDSVLGELLLLLSLHFSCLSVIMFLGLCLIIKCLIL
;
A
#
# COMPACT_ATOMS: atom_id res chain seq x y z
N MET A 1 36.23 -10.25 3.30
CA MET A 1 34.93 -9.93 2.66
C MET A 1 33.82 -10.92 3.03
N LEU A 2 34.01 -12.24 2.85
CA LEU A 2 33.02 -13.29 3.18
C LEU A 2 32.48 -13.27 4.63
N VAL A 3 33.35 -13.01 5.62
CA VAL A 3 32.95 -12.96 7.04
C VAL A 3 31.99 -11.81 7.35
N PHE A 4 32.09 -10.68 6.63
CA PHE A 4 31.18 -9.53 6.81
C PHE A 4 29.79 -9.84 6.28
N VAL A 5 29.70 -10.49 5.11
CA VAL A 5 28.43 -10.94 4.52
C VAL A 5 27.73 -11.94 5.44
N GLN A 6 28.47 -12.90 6.01
CA GLN A 6 27.91 -13.88 6.94
C GLN A 6 27.34 -13.23 8.21
N ARG A 7 28.06 -12.29 8.83
CA ARG A 7 27.56 -11.57 10.01
C ARG A 7 26.31 -10.75 9.71
N ASN A 8 26.28 -10.05 8.57
CA ASN A 8 25.12 -9.25 8.17
C ASN A 8 23.90 -10.13 7.89
N CYS A 9 24.06 -11.27 7.20
CA CYS A 9 22.97 -12.22 6.98
C CYS A 9 22.41 -12.76 8.29
N LEU A 10 23.27 -13.08 9.27
CA LEU A 10 22.83 -13.54 10.59
C LEU A 10 22.08 -12.44 11.37
N THR A 11 22.50 -11.18 11.26
CA THR A 11 21.80 -10.04 11.85
C THR A 11 20.42 -9.86 11.23
N VAL A 12 20.31 -9.88 9.90
CA VAL A 12 19.02 -9.78 9.19
C VAL A 12 18.12 -10.96 9.55
N LYS A 13 18.67 -12.18 9.60
CA LYS A 13 17.91 -13.37 10.04
C LYS A 13 17.32 -13.18 11.44
N LYS A 14 18.10 -12.69 12.41
CA LYS A 14 17.60 -12.41 13.77
C LYS A 14 16.51 -11.34 13.78
N TYR A 15 16.61 -10.32 12.93
CA TYR A 15 15.60 -9.28 12.81
C TYR A 15 14.29 -9.81 12.22
N ILE A 16 14.37 -10.63 11.17
CA ILE A 16 13.23 -11.32 10.55
C ILE A 16 12.58 -12.31 11.52
N ASP A 17 13.39 -13.13 12.19
CA ASP A 17 12.91 -14.14 13.15
C ASP A 17 12.36 -13.52 14.45
N GLY A 18 12.59 -12.22 14.67
CA GLY A 18 12.15 -11.47 15.84
C GLY A 18 11.16 -10.34 15.50
N PRO A 19 11.53 -9.07 15.69
CA PRO A 19 10.58 -7.95 15.67
C PRO A 19 9.94 -7.74 14.29
N LEU A 20 10.68 -7.91 13.19
CA LEU A 20 10.11 -7.70 11.85
C LEU A 20 9.10 -8.80 11.52
N GLY A 21 9.43 -10.07 11.74
CA GLY A 21 8.50 -11.17 11.49
C GLY A 21 7.24 -11.06 12.33
N HIS A 22 7.39 -10.71 13.61
CA HIS A 22 6.25 -10.47 14.51
C HIS A 22 5.36 -9.34 13.97
N TYR A 23 5.95 -8.23 13.54
CA TYR A 23 5.21 -7.11 12.96
C TYR A 23 4.51 -7.48 11.65
N VAL A 24 5.20 -8.18 10.73
CA VAL A 24 4.62 -8.66 9.46
C VAL A 24 3.41 -9.54 9.73
N ILE A 25 3.48 -10.45 10.69
CA ILE A 25 2.36 -11.34 11.05
C ILE A 25 1.21 -10.56 11.68
N ASN A 26 1.51 -9.55 12.51
CA ASN A 26 0.53 -8.65 13.08
C ASN A 26 -0.27 -7.93 11.97
N VAL A 27 0.40 -7.22 11.06
CA VAL A 27 -0.29 -6.44 10.01
C VAL A 27 -1.01 -7.34 9.00
N THR A 28 -0.40 -8.45 8.58
CA THR A 28 -0.99 -9.34 7.56
C THR A 28 -2.21 -10.06 8.09
N SER A 29 -2.16 -10.52 9.35
CA SER A 29 -3.30 -11.19 9.99
C SER A 29 -4.44 -10.20 10.23
N ALA A 30 -4.14 -8.97 10.67
CA ALA A 30 -5.14 -7.93 10.82
C ALA A 30 -5.81 -7.56 9.49
N ALA A 31 -5.03 -7.43 8.40
CA ALA A 31 -5.56 -7.18 7.06
C ALA A 31 -6.51 -8.30 6.58
N LYS A 32 -6.11 -9.56 6.77
CA LYS A 32 -6.93 -10.72 6.43
C LYS A 32 -8.24 -10.75 7.23
N LEU A 33 -8.16 -10.48 8.54
CA LEU A 33 -9.33 -10.44 9.41
C LEU A 33 -10.27 -9.30 9.05
N CYS A 34 -9.77 -8.11 8.79
CA CYS A 34 -10.57 -6.96 8.38
C CYS A 34 -11.27 -7.21 7.04
N SER A 35 -10.55 -7.72 6.04
CA SER A 35 -11.12 -8.12 4.75
C SER A 35 -12.26 -9.12 4.93
N LYS A 36 -12.07 -10.12 5.80
CA LYS A 36 -13.11 -11.12 6.10
C LYS A 36 -14.31 -10.51 6.84
N ALA A 37 -14.06 -9.67 7.85
CA ALA A 37 -15.10 -9.15 8.73
C ALA A 37 -15.92 -8.02 8.10
N LEU A 38 -15.26 -7.09 7.41
CA LEU A 38 -15.90 -5.90 6.83
C LEU A 38 -16.15 -6.03 5.34
N CYS A 39 -15.21 -6.59 4.58
CA CYS A 39 -15.25 -6.55 3.10
C CYS A 39 -15.64 -7.88 2.46
N LYS A 40 -16.30 -8.78 3.21
CA LYS A 40 -16.76 -10.10 2.75
C LYS A 40 -15.69 -10.99 2.08
N LYS A 41 -14.40 -10.75 2.36
CA LYS A 41 -13.22 -11.33 1.67
C LYS A 41 -13.05 -10.90 0.20
N ASN A 42 -13.84 -9.95 -0.26
CA ASN A 42 -13.91 -9.46 -1.64
C ASN A 42 -13.30 -8.06 -1.80
N GLY A 43 -12.61 -7.58 -0.78
CA GLY A 43 -11.93 -6.29 -0.82
C GLY A 43 -10.90 -6.17 0.28
N ARG A 44 -10.11 -5.10 0.23
CA ARG A 44 -9.12 -4.76 1.25
C ARG A 44 -9.60 -3.56 2.07
N CYS A 45 -9.27 -3.55 3.35
CA CYS A 45 -9.54 -2.40 4.20
C CYS A 45 -8.53 -1.28 3.92
N VAL A 46 -9.03 -0.06 3.76
CA VAL A 46 -8.23 1.16 3.61
C VAL A 46 -8.69 2.18 4.65
N ARG A 47 -7.79 3.08 5.07
CA ARG A 47 -8.14 4.14 6.03
C ARG A 47 -9.26 5.01 5.46
N LYS A 48 -10.22 5.41 6.30
CA LYS A 48 -11.26 6.37 5.88
C LYS A 48 -10.70 7.78 5.66
N SER A 49 -9.74 8.18 6.49
CA SER A 49 -9.02 9.44 6.36
C SER A 49 -7.53 9.17 6.22
N LEU A 50 -6.91 9.77 5.20
CA LEU A 50 -5.47 9.65 4.95
C LEU A 50 -4.64 10.28 6.06
N ASP A 51 -5.16 11.35 6.68
CA ASP A 51 -4.50 12.08 7.78
C ASP A 51 -4.68 11.39 9.14
N SER A 52 -5.47 10.31 9.19
CA SER A 52 -5.62 9.55 10.42
C SER A 52 -4.36 8.73 10.73
N GLY A 53 -3.89 8.80 11.98
CA GLY A 53 -2.84 7.92 12.52
C GLY A 53 -3.28 6.46 12.70
N ALA A 54 -4.34 6.00 12.01
CA ALA A 54 -4.89 4.67 12.14
C ALA A 54 -4.02 3.65 11.38
N TYR A 55 -3.60 2.59 12.06
CA TYR A 55 -2.89 1.47 11.47
C TYR A 55 -3.68 0.17 11.70
N LEU A 56 -3.64 -0.72 10.72
CA LEU A 56 -4.37 -1.98 10.79
C LEU A 56 -3.49 -3.05 11.48
N HIS A 57 -3.58 -3.10 12.80
CA HIS A 57 -2.90 -4.08 13.66
C HIS A 57 -3.91 -4.96 14.37
N LEU A 58 -3.49 -6.16 14.78
CA LEU A 58 -4.23 -7.01 15.70
C LEU A 58 -4.33 -6.31 17.06
N ASN A 59 -5.50 -6.38 17.67
CA ASN A 59 -5.70 -5.91 19.03
C ASN A 59 -4.96 -6.85 20.01
N PRO A 60 -3.96 -6.37 20.78
CA PRO A 60 -3.21 -7.22 21.71
C PRO A 60 -4.06 -7.76 22.87
N ARG A 61 -5.25 -7.19 23.10
CA ARG A 61 -6.21 -7.72 24.10
C ARG A 61 -6.97 -8.95 23.61
N SER A 62 -7.04 -9.14 22.29
CA SER A 62 -7.88 -10.18 21.67
C SER A 62 -7.07 -11.21 20.90
N PHE A 63 -5.82 -10.88 20.56
CA PHE A 63 -4.91 -11.74 19.82
C PHE A 63 -3.56 -11.84 20.51
N ASN A 64 -2.94 -13.01 20.38
CA ASN A 64 -1.60 -13.28 20.84
C ASN A 64 -0.78 -13.90 19.70
N ILE A 65 0.41 -13.37 19.45
CA ILE A 65 1.33 -13.92 18.45
C ILE A 65 2.44 -14.64 19.20
N ARG A 66 2.59 -15.94 18.93
CA ARG A 66 3.62 -16.79 19.54
C ARG A 66 4.64 -17.22 18.49
N LEU A 67 5.89 -17.30 18.90
CA LEU A 67 6.95 -17.87 18.08
C LEU A 67 7.19 -19.31 18.50
N ASN A 68 6.93 -20.26 17.60
CA ASN A 68 7.24 -21.66 17.80
C ASN A 68 8.50 -22.02 17.02
N GLN A 69 9.42 -22.75 17.63
CA GLN A 69 10.59 -23.29 16.93
C GLN A 69 10.17 -24.55 16.17
N GLY A 70 10.11 -24.46 14.85
CA GLY A 70 9.82 -25.59 13.97
C GLY A 70 11.09 -26.18 13.34
N ILE A 71 10.95 -27.38 12.77
CA ILE A 71 12.03 -28.09 12.05
C ILE A 71 12.62 -27.25 10.91
N ARG A 72 11.82 -26.36 10.29
CA ARG A 72 12.23 -25.47 9.20
C ARG A 72 12.57 -24.04 9.65
N GLY A 73 12.76 -23.83 10.96
CA GLY A 73 12.98 -22.52 11.57
C GLY A 73 11.77 -21.96 12.31
N PRO A 74 11.86 -20.70 12.77
CA PRO A 74 10.83 -20.07 13.59
C PRO A 74 9.52 -19.90 12.81
N ARG A 75 8.39 -20.23 13.44
CA ARG A 75 7.04 -20.07 12.89
C ARG A 75 6.19 -19.26 13.84
N PHE A 76 5.67 -18.16 13.33
CA PHE A 76 4.70 -17.37 14.07
C PHE A 76 3.31 -18.02 13.99
N HIS A 77 2.66 -18.12 15.15
CA HIS A 77 1.31 -18.61 15.31
C HIS A 77 0.46 -17.53 15.95
N VAL A 78 -0.66 -17.18 15.32
CA VAL A 78 -1.62 -16.20 15.85
C VAL A 78 -2.78 -16.96 16.49
N SER A 79 -3.01 -16.73 17.78
CA SER A 79 -4.21 -17.20 18.50
C SER A 79 -5.11 -16.03 18.88
N GLY A 80 -6.39 -16.33 19.10
CA GLY A 80 -7.42 -15.33 19.39
C GLY A 80 -8.51 -15.27 18.32
N HIS A 81 -9.50 -14.42 18.55
CA HIS A 81 -10.59 -14.19 17.62
C HIS A 81 -11.06 -12.74 17.68
N LEU A 82 -11.66 -12.26 16.59
CA LEU A 82 -12.31 -10.94 16.58
C LEU A 82 -13.49 -10.96 17.55
N ASN A 83 -13.63 -9.91 18.33
CA ASN A 83 -14.84 -9.62 19.09
C ASN A 83 -15.59 -8.41 18.51
N ASN A 84 -16.77 -8.11 19.04
CA ASN A 84 -17.60 -7.01 18.55
C ASN A 84 -16.93 -5.64 18.67
N HIS A 85 -16.14 -5.40 19.73
CA HIS A 85 -15.41 -4.13 19.88
C HIS A 85 -14.32 -3.97 18.81
N ASP A 86 -13.60 -5.04 18.48
CA ASP A 86 -12.61 -5.01 17.40
C ASP A 86 -13.27 -4.68 16.06
N ILE A 87 -14.43 -5.30 15.77
CA ILE A 87 -15.18 -5.07 14.52
C ILE A 87 -15.67 -3.62 14.47
N LEU A 88 -16.19 -3.08 15.57
CA LEU A 88 -16.65 -1.70 15.65
C LEU A 88 -15.49 -0.71 15.46
N ASP A 89 -14.33 -0.96 16.08
CA ASP A 89 -13.14 -0.12 15.90
C ASP A 89 -12.64 -0.15 14.44
N MET A 90 -12.60 -1.34 13.83
CA MET A 90 -12.28 -1.48 12.41
C MET A 90 -13.27 -0.71 11.54
N LYS A 91 -14.58 -0.85 11.81
CA LYS A 91 -15.63 -0.15 11.06
C LYS A 91 -15.56 1.36 11.24
N HIS A 92 -15.11 1.85 12.39
CA HIS A 92 -14.93 3.28 12.64
C HIS A 92 -13.77 3.84 11.78
N LYS A 93 -12.62 3.17 11.77
CA LYS A 93 -11.36 3.68 11.18
C LYS A 93 -11.16 3.34 9.70
N PHE A 94 -11.78 2.28 9.19
CA PHE A 94 -11.52 1.73 7.85
C PHE A 94 -12.78 1.62 6.98
N THR A 95 -12.59 1.67 5.67
CA THR A 95 -13.58 1.38 4.63
C THR A 95 -13.03 0.33 3.66
N CYS A 96 -13.87 -0.23 2.80
CA CYS A 96 -13.48 -1.25 1.84
C CYS A 96 -13.09 -0.65 0.49
N GLN A 97 -12.00 -1.14 -0.08
CA GLN A 97 -11.72 -1.05 -1.52
C GLN A 97 -11.88 -2.45 -2.12
N CYS A 98 -12.91 -2.63 -2.93
CA CYS A 98 -13.27 -3.92 -3.49
C CYS A 98 -12.26 -4.39 -4.54
N TYR A 99 -12.10 -5.70 -4.63
CA TYR A 99 -11.38 -6.35 -5.72
C TYR A 99 -12.22 -6.30 -7.00
N GLN A 100 -11.57 -6.55 -8.13
CA GLN A 100 -12.24 -6.60 -9.42
C GLN A 100 -13.40 -7.61 -9.40
N GLY A 101 -14.55 -7.19 -9.93
CA GLY A 101 -15.77 -8.01 -9.94
C GLY A 101 -16.65 -7.88 -8.68
N TRP A 102 -16.33 -6.98 -7.76
CA TRP A 102 -17.13 -6.73 -6.56
C TRP A 102 -17.40 -5.25 -6.34
N THR A 103 -18.60 -4.93 -5.83
CA THR A 103 -19.05 -3.59 -5.49
C THR A 103 -19.89 -3.59 -4.21
N GLY A 104 -20.36 -2.42 -3.80
CA GLY A 104 -21.03 -2.18 -2.52
C GLY A 104 -20.07 -1.65 -1.45
N ILE A 105 -20.64 -1.12 -0.37
CA ILE A 105 -19.87 -0.51 0.74
C ILE A 105 -18.97 -1.54 1.43
N TYR A 106 -19.39 -2.82 1.42
CA TYR A 106 -18.72 -3.93 2.07
C TYR A 106 -18.28 -5.02 1.07
N CYS A 107 -18.22 -4.69 -0.23
CA CYS A 107 -17.89 -5.64 -1.31
C CYS A 107 -18.79 -6.88 -1.32
N GLU A 108 -20.06 -6.68 -1.01
CA GLU A 108 -21.07 -7.72 -0.86
C GLU A 108 -21.81 -8.05 -2.16
N ILE A 109 -21.68 -7.21 -3.19
CA ILE A 109 -22.38 -7.35 -4.47
C ILE A 109 -21.41 -7.81 -5.56
N PRO A 110 -21.59 -8.98 -6.18
CA PRO A 110 -20.81 -9.35 -7.35
C PRO A 110 -21.22 -8.49 -8.54
N GLN A 111 -20.24 -7.95 -9.28
CA GLN A 111 -20.49 -7.27 -10.53
C GLN A 111 -20.72 -8.31 -11.62
N ILE A 112 -21.96 -8.41 -12.10
CA ILE A 112 -22.28 -9.18 -13.30
C ILE A 112 -21.65 -8.42 -14.47
N THR A 113 -20.60 -8.98 -15.06
CA THR A 113 -19.97 -8.44 -16.26
C THR A 113 -21.00 -8.44 -17.39
N GLN A 114 -21.63 -7.30 -17.66
CA GLN A 114 -21.65 -6.86 -19.05
C GLN A 114 -20.20 -6.63 -19.46
N PRO A 115 -19.80 -6.87 -20.72
CA PRO A 115 -18.45 -6.58 -21.17
C PRO A 115 -18.19 -5.10 -20.87
N VAL A 116 -17.49 -4.83 -19.78
CA VAL A 116 -16.91 -3.52 -19.54
C VAL A 116 -15.94 -3.37 -20.71
N PRO A 117 -16.17 -2.43 -21.66
CA PRO A 117 -15.10 -2.11 -22.57
C PRO A 117 -13.96 -1.76 -21.64
N SER A 118 -12.82 -2.46 -21.76
CA SER A 118 -11.59 -2.08 -21.08
C SER A 118 -11.53 -0.57 -21.19
N GLN A 119 -11.74 0.16 -20.08
CA GLN A 119 -11.57 1.60 -20.12
C GLN A 119 -10.19 1.77 -20.75
N PRO A 120 -10.07 2.48 -21.89
CA PRO A 120 -8.75 2.83 -22.35
C PRO A 120 -8.11 3.48 -21.14
N ARG A 121 -6.94 2.98 -20.75
CA ARG A 121 -6.15 3.68 -19.77
C ARG A 121 -5.92 5.06 -20.38
N ASP A 122 -6.66 6.07 -19.94
CA ASP A 122 -6.47 7.48 -20.29
C ASP A 122 -5.11 8.02 -19.82
N SER A 123 -4.21 7.11 -19.41
CA SER A 123 -2.79 7.30 -19.21
C SER A 123 -2.08 7.82 -20.45
N VAL A 124 -2.48 7.44 -21.67
CA VAL A 124 -1.74 7.84 -22.88
C VAL A 124 -1.97 9.31 -23.24
N LEU A 125 -3.22 9.78 -23.16
CA LEU A 125 -3.53 11.20 -23.39
C LEU A 125 -2.96 12.06 -22.26
N GLY A 126 -3.05 11.60 -21.01
CA GLY A 126 -2.46 12.28 -19.85
C GLY A 126 -0.93 12.36 -19.92
N GLU A 127 -0.24 11.28 -20.29
CA GLU A 127 1.21 11.29 -20.48
C GLU A 127 1.63 12.15 -21.68
N LEU A 128 0.88 12.11 -22.78
CA LEU A 128 1.15 12.99 -23.93
C LEU A 128 0.94 14.47 -23.56
N LEU A 129 -0.10 14.79 -22.79
CA LEU A 129 -0.35 16.16 -22.32
C LEU A 129 0.75 16.65 -21.38
N LEU A 130 1.24 15.78 -20.49
CA LEU A 130 2.36 16.07 -19.59
C LEU A 130 3.67 16.28 -20.37
N LEU A 131 3.95 15.44 -21.37
CA LEU A 131 5.11 15.58 -22.24
C LEU A 131 5.05 16.87 -23.07
N LEU A 132 3.88 17.19 -23.65
CA LEU A 132 3.68 18.42 -24.42
C LEU A 132 3.82 19.67 -23.52
N SER A 133 3.29 19.63 -22.30
CA SER A 133 3.42 20.71 -21.32
C SER A 133 4.89 20.94 -20.92
N LEU A 134 5.62 19.86 -20.65
CA LEU A 134 7.04 19.93 -20.29
C LEU A 134 7.89 20.45 -21.47
N HIS A 135 7.56 20.00 -22.69
CA HIS A 135 8.25 20.42 -23.92
C HIS A 135 8.02 21.91 -24.23
N PHE A 136 6.79 22.40 -24.13
CA PHE A 136 6.47 23.81 -24.36
C PHE A 136 7.13 24.72 -23.31
N SER A 137 7.11 24.29 -22.04
CA SER A 137 7.80 25.00 -20.96
C SER A 137 9.31 25.11 -21.23
N CYS A 138 9.95 24.02 -21.66
CA CYS A 138 11.38 24.02 -22.00
C CYS A 138 11.72 24.95 -23.17
N LEU A 139 10.96 24.87 -24.27
CA LEU A 139 11.18 25.74 -25.44
C LEU A 139 11.02 27.22 -25.10
N SER A 140 10.03 27.58 -24.27
CA SER A 140 9.85 28.96 -23.84
C SER A 140 11.07 29.48 -23.07
N VAL A 141 11.59 28.69 -22.12
CA VAL A 141 12.79 29.05 -21.34
C VAL A 141 14.02 29.19 -22.25
N ILE A 142 14.21 28.29 -23.21
CA ILE A 142 15.34 28.36 -24.15
C ILE A 142 15.25 29.63 -25.02
N MET A 143 14.06 29.95 -25.54
CA MET A 143 13.84 31.16 -26.35
C MET A 143 14.05 32.44 -25.52
N PHE A 144 13.59 32.48 -24.27
CA PHE A 144 13.83 33.60 -23.37
C PHE A 144 15.32 33.76 -23.04
N LEU A 145 16.03 32.68 -22.72
CA LEU A 145 17.46 32.73 -22.46
C LEU A 145 18.25 33.15 -23.70
N GLY A 146 17.91 32.62 -24.87
CA GLY A 146 18.51 33.02 -26.14
C GLY A 146 18.29 34.50 -26.45
N LEU A 147 17.05 34.99 -26.31
CA LEU A 147 16.73 36.41 -26.50
C LEU A 147 17.47 37.30 -25.48
N CYS A 148 17.53 36.90 -24.21
CA CYS A 148 18.30 37.61 -23.19
C CYS A 148 19.80 37.66 -23.50
N LEU A 149 20.37 36.59 -24.05
CA LEU A 149 21.77 36.57 -24.49
C LEU A 149 22.00 37.47 -25.70
N ILE A 150 21.09 37.47 -26.67
CA ILE A 150 21.15 38.36 -27.85
C ILE A 150 21.04 39.82 -27.42
N ILE A 151 20.10 40.15 -26.54
CA ILE A 151 19.93 41.52 -26.00
C ILE A 151 21.18 41.93 -25.22
N LYS A 152 21.74 41.06 -24.38
CA LYS A 152 23.02 41.34 -23.68
C LYS A 152 24.19 41.56 -24.65
N CYS A 153 24.24 40.82 -25.76
CA CYS A 153 25.26 40.98 -26.79
C CYS A 153 25.08 42.27 -27.61
N LEU A 154 23.86 42.77 -27.74
CA LEU A 154 23.55 44.01 -28.47
C LEU A 154 23.76 45.27 -27.61
N ILE A 155 23.71 45.13 -26.29
CA ILE A 155 23.88 46.24 -25.32
C ILE A 155 25.35 46.39 -24.86
N LEU A 156 26.21 45.38 -25.10
CA LEU A 156 27.65 45.41 -24.82
C LEU A 156 28.44 45.78 -26.08
#